data_AF-G0NJU9-F1
#
_entry.id   AF-G0NJU9-F1
#
_cell.length_a   1.000
_cell.length_b   1.000
_cell.length_c   1.000
_cell.angle_alpha   90.00
_cell.angle_beta   90.00
_cell.angle_gamma   90.00
#
_symmetry.space_group_name_H-M   'P 1'
#
loop_
_entity.id
_entity.type
_entity.pdbx_description
1 polymer ?
#
loop_
_entity_poly.entity_id
_entity_poly.type
_entity_poly.pdbx_seq_one_letter_code
_entity_poly.pdbx_strand_id
1 'polypeptide(L)'
;MNPPYVLLFLFLILLRGRGAGECNVPTRNKTPLRTPPEPTTNTPNTEPSHTTKDDFLDFFIYGYYGLGLPLIFDEVDPFHENELWDLIKANKTQIVLHKINNSSAIMAEPKDKSRYLKVVAISDTHNQMAGVTIPDGDVLIHAGDLTNDGEYERLVEFNNQMGLLPHPHKLVIGGNHELGFDVFENKTKRRPRDQPLGTEEGWKLLTNVTYLLDQSVKIDGVKFYGSPYHALPGFPFYKNRKNGLREVWERVPSDVDVLITHSPPLGYLDLFRNDRWGCRYLLEKVEKYQPKFHIYGHVHQSYGAMTNGKTTFLNAAQCDPKNKIQDRPFVFWIEKKTGTNP
;
A
#
# COMPACT_ATOMS: atom_id res chain seq x y z
N MET A 1 3.09 42.82 -18.83
CA MET A 1 2.00 42.44 -19.73
C MET A 1 1.83 40.93 -19.67
N ASN A 2 0.56 40.54 -19.56
CA ASN A 2 -0.09 39.24 -19.59
C ASN A 2 0.65 37.89 -19.73
N PRO A 3 -0.01 36.82 -19.23
CA PRO A 3 0.55 35.54 -18.84
C PRO A 3 0.12 34.44 -19.86
N PRO A 4 -0.38 33.25 -19.45
CA PRO A 4 0.22 31.96 -19.73
C PRO A 4 -0.49 31.16 -20.82
N TYR A 5 0.19 30.14 -21.35
CA TYR A 5 -0.39 29.17 -22.28
C TYR A 5 -1.35 28.22 -21.55
N VAL A 6 -2.62 28.33 -21.92
CA VAL A 6 -3.68 27.32 -21.79
C VAL A 6 -3.70 26.53 -23.10
N LEU A 7 -3.68 25.20 -23.06
CA LEU A 7 -4.10 24.34 -24.18
C LEU A 7 -4.70 23.05 -23.57
N LEU A 8 -6.02 23.01 -23.35
CA LEU A 8 -7.12 22.71 -24.27
C LEU A 8 -7.33 21.19 -24.47
N PHE A 9 -8.31 20.68 -23.73
CA PHE A 9 -9.10 19.48 -24.05
C PHE A 9 -9.90 19.72 -25.33
N LEU A 10 -9.95 18.76 -26.25
CA LEU A 10 -11.10 18.62 -27.16
C LEU A 10 -11.28 17.21 -27.73
N PHE A 11 -12.55 16.83 -27.72
CA PHE A 11 -13.20 15.62 -28.21
C PHE A 11 -12.93 15.31 -29.69
N LEU A 12 -12.97 14.02 -30.04
CA LEU A 12 -13.45 13.56 -31.34
C LEU A 12 -14.36 12.33 -31.17
N ILE A 13 -15.64 12.53 -31.45
CA ILE A 13 -16.67 11.51 -31.62
C ILE A 13 -17.21 11.64 -33.05
N LEU A 14 -17.46 10.48 -33.66
CA LEU A 14 -18.24 10.17 -34.88
C LEU A 14 -17.61 10.39 -36.26
N LEU A 15 -17.43 9.28 -36.97
CA LEU A 15 -18.20 9.00 -38.19
C LEU A 15 -18.45 7.48 -38.34
N ARG A 16 -19.72 7.12 -38.55
CA ARG A 16 -20.24 5.78 -38.90
C ARG A 16 -19.94 5.46 -40.37
N GLY A 17 -19.76 4.18 -40.71
CA GLY A 17 -19.76 3.73 -42.10
C GLY A 17 -19.69 2.21 -42.29
N ARG A 18 -20.88 1.60 -42.33
CA ARG A 18 -21.29 0.25 -42.79
C ARG A 18 -20.30 -0.58 -43.64
N GLY A 19 -20.30 -1.89 -43.37
CA GLY A 19 -19.88 -2.94 -44.32
C GLY A 19 -20.09 -4.34 -43.75
N ALA A 20 -21.27 -4.91 -43.95
CA ALA A 20 -21.51 -6.35 -43.81
C ALA A 20 -20.96 -7.06 -45.05
N GLY A 21 -20.22 -8.15 -44.86
CA GLY A 21 -19.59 -8.91 -45.94
C GLY A 21 -19.11 -10.27 -45.46
N GLU A 22 -20.04 -11.23 -45.53
CA GLU A 22 -19.88 -12.66 -45.85
C GLU A 22 -18.68 -13.47 -45.36
N CYS A 23 -19.06 -14.56 -44.67
CA CYS A 23 -18.33 -15.78 -44.44
C CYS A 23 -17.60 -16.29 -45.69
N ASN A 24 -16.32 -16.66 -45.54
CA ASN A 24 -15.72 -17.69 -46.38
C ASN A 24 -14.70 -18.50 -45.55
N VAL A 25 -15.03 -19.78 -45.39
CA VAL A 25 -14.16 -20.84 -44.86
C VAL A 25 -13.33 -21.39 -46.02
N PRO A 26 -12.00 -21.45 -45.92
CA PRO A 26 -11.20 -22.28 -46.80
C PRO A 26 -10.92 -23.63 -46.14
N THR A 27 -11.11 -24.65 -46.96
CA THR A 27 -11.02 -26.07 -46.70
C THR A 27 -9.62 -26.57 -46.31
N ARG A 28 -9.66 -27.51 -45.38
CA ARG A 28 -8.63 -28.46 -44.95
C ARG A 28 -7.97 -29.15 -46.16
N ASN A 29 -6.66 -28.99 -46.34
CA ASN A 29 -5.85 -29.89 -47.17
C ASN A 29 -4.73 -30.53 -46.34
N LYS A 30 -4.70 -31.87 -46.40
CA LYS A 30 -3.75 -32.76 -45.73
C LYS A 30 -2.51 -32.93 -46.60
N THR A 31 -1.33 -32.83 -46.01
CA THR A 31 -0.06 -33.40 -46.53
C THR A 31 0.91 -33.63 -45.35
N PRO A 32 1.90 -34.54 -45.46
CA PRO A 32 2.12 -35.58 -44.46
C PRO A 32 3.22 -35.25 -43.44
N LEU A 33 3.19 -36.01 -42.34
CA LEU A 33 4.21 -36.09 -41.29
C LEU A 33 5.63 -36.22 -41.88
N ARG A 34 6.51 -35.28 -41.49
CA ARG A 34 7.96 -35.40 -41.63
C ARG A 34 8.56 -35.69 -40.27
N THR A 35 9.44 -36.69 -40.24
CA THR A 35 10.22 -37.19 -39.11
C THR A 35 11.18 -36.13 -38.56
N PRO A 36 11.54 -36.19 -37.26
CA PRO A 36 12.46 -35.23 -36.64
C PRO A 36 13.91 -35.55 -37.04
N PRO A 37 14.78 -34.55 -37.27
CA PRO A 37 16.21 -34.77 -37.40
C PRO A 37 16.90 -34.85 -36.02
N GLU A 38 17.89 -35.73 -35.93
CA GLU A 38 18.80 -35.94 -34.80
C GLU A 38 19.69 -34.72 -34.51
N PRO A 39 20.23 -34.59 -33.28
CA PRO A 39 20.89 -33.38 -32.82
C PRO A 39 22.33 -33.28 -33.32
N THR A 40 22.63 -32.24 -34.11
CA THR A 40 24.01 -31.86 -34.44
C THR A 40 24.55 -30.90 -33.38
N THR A 41 25.66 -31.31 -32.77
CA THR A 41 26.53 -30.52 -31.91
C THR A 41 27.09 -29.30 -32.64
N ASN A 42 26.84 -28.10 -32.13
CA ASN A 42 27.70 -26.93 -32.35
C ASN A 42 27.50 -25.94 -31.19
N THR A 43 28.52 -25.84 -30.35
CA THR A 43 28.74 -24.71 -29.45
C THR A 43 29.08 -23.46 -30.27
N PRO A 44 28.61 -22.30 -29.81
CA PRO A 44 29.54 -21.20 -29.63
C PRO A 44 29.48 -20.69 -28.19
N ASN A 45 30.67 -20.46 -27.65
CA ASN A 45 30.89 -19.74 -26.41
C ASN A 45 30.18 -18.38 -26.45
N THR A 46 29.18 -18.22 -25.60
CA THR A 46 28.85 -16.93 -25.00
C THR A 46 28.86 -17.14 -23.50
N GLU A 47 29.68 -16.33 -22.82
CA GLU A 47 29.87 -16.31 -21.38
C GLU A 47 28.54 -16.39 -20.60
N PRO A 48 28.52 -17.02 -19.41
CA PRO A 48 27.32 -17.04 -18.60
C PRO A 48 27.00 -15.61 -18.17
N SER A 49 25.89 -15.07 -18.67
CA SER A 49 25.22 -13.92 -18.07
C SER A 49 25.09 -14.20 -16.58
N HIS A 50 25.59 -13.28 -15.76
CA HIS A 50 25.53 -13.33 -14.30
C HIS A 50 24.07 -13.53 -13.83
N THR A 51 23.61 -14.77 -13.73
CA THR A 51 22.44 -15.12 -12.95
C THR A 51 22.82 -14.87 -11.50
N THR A 52 22.26 -13.80 -10.95
CA THR A 52 22.43 -13.51 -9.54
C THR A 52 21.59 -14.51 -8.74
N LYS A 53 21.91 -14.75 -7.46
CA LYS A 53 21.04 -15.54 -6.58
C LYS A 53 19.59 -15.02 -6.55
N ASP A 54 19.40 -13.74 -6.87
CA ASP A 54 18.12 -13.03 -6.93
C ASP A 54 17.28 -13.45 -8.15
N ASP A 55 17.91 -13.63 -9.33
CA ASP A 55 17.24 -14.20 -10.52
C ASP A 55 16.82 -15.65 -10.28
N PHE A 56 17.63 -16.39 -9.54
CA PHE A 56 17.34 -17.76 -9.13
C PHE A 56 16.16 -17.83 -8.15
N LEU A 57 16.02 -16.85 -7.25
CA LEU A 57 14.93 -16.82 -6.27
C LEU A 57 13.62 -16.30 -6.87
N ASP A 58 13.67 -15.27 -7.72
CA ASP A 58 12.51 -14.85 -8.53
C ASP A 58 12.08 -16.01 -9.44
N PHE A 59 13.03 -16.74 -10.06
CA PHE A 59 12.72 -17.95 -10.81
C PHE A 59 12.16 -19.07 -9.94
N PHE A 60 12.59 -19.24 -8.69
CA PHE A 60 11.99 -20.20 -7.76
C PHE A 60 10.56 -19.79 -7.36
N ILE A 61 10.34 -18.51 -7.04
CA ILE A 61 9.03 -17.96 -6.70
C ILE A 61 8.08 -18.10 -7.88
N TYR A 62 8.47 -17.66 -9.09
CA TYR A 62 7.65 -17.73 -10.31
C TYR A 62 7.55 -19.13 -10.94
N GLY A 63 8.58 -19.96 -10.80
CA GLY A 63 8.61 -21.34 -11.28
C GLY A 63 7.71 -22.26 -10.45
N TYR A 64 7.57 -22.02 -9.14
CA TYR A 64 6.64 -22.78 -8.29
C TYR A 64 5.17 -22.53 -8.66
N TYR A 65 4.83 -21.33 -9.15
CA TYR A 65 3.47 -21.01 -9.62
C TYR A 65 3.05 -21.78 -10.90
N GLY A 66 3.99 -22.32 -11.67
CA GLY A 66 3.70 -23.07 -12.90
C GLY A 66 3.32 -24.55 -12.70
N LEU A 67 3.48 -25.10 -11.50
CA LEU A 67 3.40 -26.55 -11.24
C LEU A 67 2.12 -27.02 -10.54
N GLY A 68 1.15 -26.14 -10.27
CA GLY A 68 -0.16 -26.53 -9.72
C GLY A 68 -0.12 -27.25 -8.37
N LEU A 69 0.99 -27.16 -7.62
CA LEU A 69 1.11 -27.73 -6.29
C LEU A 69 0.36 -26.86 -5.26
N PRO A 70 -0.24 -27.47 -4.21
CA PRO A 70 -0.88 -26.73 -3.14
C PRO A 70 0.14 -25.83 -2.45
N LEU A 71 -0.14 -24.53 -2.46
CA LEU A 71 0.63 -23.46 -1.83
C LEU A 71 0.85 -23.79 -0.35
N ILE A 72 2.08 -24.04 0.06
CA ILE A 72 2.49 -23.82 1.45
C ILE A 72 3.28 -22.50 1.46
N PHE A 73 2.58 -21.39 1.23
CA PHE A 73 3.04 -20.11 1.76
C PHE A 73 2.51 -20.02 3.19
N ASP A 74 3.18 -20.70 4.11
CA ASP A 74 3.19 -20.26 5.49
C ASP A 74 4.04 -18.97 5.55
N GLU A 75 3.46 -17.86 5.10
CA GLU A 75 3.61 -16.47 5.56
C GLU A 75 4.96 -16.04 6.20
N VAL A 76 6.09 -16.23 5.53
CA VAL A 76 7.39 -15.67 5.96
C VAL A 76 7.97 -14.85 4.82
N ASP A 77 8.24 -13.57 5.07
CA ASP A 77 9.01 -12.72 4.16
C ASP A 77 10.47 -13.21 4.17
N PRO A 78 10.98 -13.80 3.06
CA PRO A 78 12.34 -14.35 3.02
C PRO A 78 13.43 -13.28 3.14
N PHE A 79 13.04 -12.00 3.07
CA PHE A 79 13.89 -10.84 3.22
C PHE A 79 13.55 -10.03 4.48
N HIS A 80 12.88 -10.64 5.47
CA HIS A 80 12.63 -10.03 6.78
C HIS A 80 13.92 -9.43 7.37
N GLU A 81 13.82 -8.36 8.14
CA GLU A 81 15.00 -7.62 8.60
C GLU A 81 15.37 -7.91 10.07
N ASN A 82 15.11 -9.14 10.54
CA ASN A 82 15.40 -9.61 11.90
C ASN A 82 16.88 -9.39 12.30
N GLU A 83 17.83 -9.87 11.50
CA GLU A 83 19.26 -9.77 11.81
C GLU A 83 19.72 -8.32 11.90
N LEU A 84 19.26 -7.48 10.96
CA LEU A 84 19.56 -6.05 10.99
C LEU A 84 18.97 -5.40 12.24
N TRP A 85 17.73 -5.73 12.58
CA TRP A 85 17.10 -5.22 13.78
C TRP A 85 17.89 -5.59 15.04
N ASP A 86 18.34 -6.83 15.16
CA ASP A 86 19.15 -7.27 16.31
C ASP A 86 20.45 -6.49 16.48
N LEU A 87 21.07 -6.06 15.38
CA LEU A 87 22.26 -5.22 15.40
C LEU A 87 22.00 -3.78 15.84
N ILE A 88 20.85 -3.21 15.48
CA ILE A 88 20.58 -1.77 15.69
C ILE A 88 19.67 -1.47 16.89
N LYS A 89 18.88 -2.44 17.37
CA LYS A 89 17.81 -2.22 18.36
C LYS A 89 18.29 -1.56 19.66
N ALA A 90 19.52 -1.84 20.09
CA ALA A 90 20.10 -1.23 21.29
C ALA A 90 20.24 0.30 21.18
N ASN A 91 20.32 0.83 19.96
CA ASN A 91 20.44 2.26 19.68
C ASN A 91 19.07 2.92 19.38
N LYS A 92 17.97 2.18 19.49
CA LYS A 92 16.63 2.66 19.16
C LYS A 92 15.83 2.94 20.41
N THR A 93 15.21 4.11 20.46
CA THR A 93 14.24 4.44 21.50
C THR A 93 12.87 3.89 21.11
N GLN A 94 12.32 3.05 21.98
CA GLN A 94 11.04 2.40 21.78
C GLN A 94 10.23 2.48 23.07
N ILE A 95 9.32 3.45 23.13
CA ILE A 95 8.43 3.68 24.27
C ILE A 95 7.03 3.25 23.84
N VAL A 96 6.51 2.20 24.46
CA VAL A 96 5.14 1.72 24.19
C VAL A 96 4.13 2.65 24.85
N LEU A 97 3.11 3.06 24.10
CA LEU A 97 2.03 3.91 24.57
C LEU A 97 0.86 3.03 25.03
N HIS A 98 0.93 2.54 26.26
CA HIS A 98 -0.06 1.61 26.83
C HIS A 98 -1.45 2.20 27.09
N LYS A 99 -1.61 3.53 27.01
CA LYS A 99 -2.89 4.21 27.25
C LYS A 99 -3.64 4.42 25.93
N ILE A 100 -4.18 3.34 25.37
CA ILE A 100 -5.36 3.47 24.50
C ILE A 100 -6.53 3.41 25.47
N ASN A 101 -7.00 4.58 25.90
CA ASN A 101 -8.12 4.62 26.84
C ASN A 101 -9.41 4.11 26.17
N ASN A 102 -10.49 3.96 26.94
CA ASN A 102 -11.77 3.48 26.41
C ASN A 102 -12.33 4.33 25.24
N SER A 103 -11.84 5.56 25.07
CA SER A 103 -12.21 6.46 23.98
C SER A 103 -11.24 6.43 22.79
N SER A 104 -10.40 5.39 22.66
CA SER A 104 -9.46 5.25 21.53
C SER A 104 -8.34 6.31 21.48
N ALA A 105 -8.24 7.17 22.50
CA ALA A 105 -7.31 8.29 22.47
C ALA A 105 -5.92 7.84 22.91
N ILE A 106 -4.91 8.18 22.11
CA ILE A 106 -3.49 7.90 22.42
C ILE A 106 -2.79 9.04 23.17
N MET A 107 -3.45 10.20 23.26
CA MET A 107 -2.95 11.39 23.95
C MET A 107 -4.08 12.04 24.74
N ALA A 108 -3.72 12.88 25.72
CA ALA A 108 -4.69 13.70 26.41
C ALA A 108 -5.35 14.70 25.44
N GLU A 109 -6.64 14.92 25.61
CA GLU A 109 -7.37 15.93 24.86
C GLU A 109 -6.84 17.34 25.21
N PRO A 110 -6.53 18.20 24.22
CA PRO A 110 -6.06 19.55 24.47
C PRO A 110 -7.17 20.40 25.10
N LYS A 111 -6.77 21.31 25.99
CA LYS A 111 -7.71 22.25 26.66
C LYS A 111 -8.39 23.18 25.66
N ASP A 112 -7.62 23.69 24.69
CA ASP A 112 -8.12 24.53 23.60
C ASP A 112 -8.12 23.73 22.29
N LYS A 113 -9.26 23.12 21.98
CA LYS A 113 -9.44 22.27 20.80
C LYS A 113 -9.38 23.06 19.49
N SER A 114 -9.65 24.36 19.51
CA SER A 114 -9.73 25.18 18.29
C SER A 114 -8.40 25.25 17.52
N ARG A 115 -7.28 25.08 18.25
CA ARG A 115 -5.91 25.08 17.74
C ARG A 115 -5.45 23.73 17.17
N TYR A 116 -6.26 22.69 17.26
CA TYR A 116 -5.85 21.33 16.88
C TYR A 116 -6.82 20.74 15.86
N LEU A 117 -6.31 19.87 15.00
CA LEU A 117 -7.11 18.90 14.26
C LEU A 117 -7.26 17.65 15.11
N LYS A 118 -8.48 17.17 15.28
CA LYS A 118 -8.78 15.84 15.78
C LYS A 118 -8.67 14.84 14.64
N VAL A 119 -7.72 13.92 14.73
CA VAL A 119 -7.44 12.93 13.70
C VAL A 119 -7.86 11.55 14.19
N VAL A 120 -8.56 10.82 13.34
CA VAL A 120 -8.96 9.43 13.52
C VAL A 120 -8.18 8.57 12.52
N ALA A 121 -7.53 7.50 12.99
CA ALA A 121 -6.73 6.62 12.14
C ALA A 121 -7.16 5.16 12.24
N ILE A 122 -7.31 4.52 11.08
CA ILE A 122 -7.64 3.11 10.88
C ILE A 122 -6.82 2.54 9.72
N SER A 123 -6.84 1.21 9.57
CA SER A 123 -6.26 0.48 8.45
C SER A 123 -6.83 -0.94 8.38
N ASP A 124 -6.60 -1.65 7.28
CA ASP A 124 -6.83 -3.10 7.15
C ASP A 124 -8.26 -3.51 7.52
N THR A 125 -9.24 -2.86 6.89
CA THR A 125 -10.67 -3.15 7.15
C THR A 125 -11.19 -4.29 6.30
N HIS A 126 -10.55 -4.64 5.18
CA HIS A 126 -10.81 -5.88 4.43
C HIS A 126 -12.30 -6.14 4.14
N ASN A 127 -12.98 -5.20 3.47
CA ASN A 127 -14.43 -5.22 3.19
C ASN A 127 -15.34 -5.09 4.43
N GLN A 128 -14.80 -4.83 5.62
CA GLN A 128 -15.56 -4.80 6.87
C GLN A 128 -15.62 -3.39 7.50
N MET A 129 -15.51 -2.35 6.68
CA MET A 129 -15.57 -0.95 7.14
C MET A 129 -16.85 -0.64 7.94
N ALA A 130 -18.00 -1.21 7.59
CA ALA A 130 -19.25 -1.11 8.36
C ALA A 130 -19.18 -1.71 9.78
N GLY A 131 -18.23 -2.62 10.04
CA GLY A 131 -17.99 -3.20 11.36
C GLY A 131 -17.14 -2.31 12.28
N VAL A 132 -16.54 -1.24 11.74
CA VAL A 132 -15.69 -0.33 12.52
C VAL A 132 -16.52 0.83 13.06
N THR A 133 -16.53 0.99 14.38
CA THR A 133 -17.15 2.17 15.01
C THR A 133 -16.19 3.34 14.93
N ILE A 134 -16.39 4.23 13.95
CA ILE A 134 -15.53 5.40 13.71
C ILE A 134 -15.97 6.57 14.61
N PRO A 135 -15.13 7.05 15.54
CA PRO A 135 -15.40 8.27 16.30
C PRO A 135 -15.42 9.51 15.40
N ASP A 136 -16.08 10.58 15.84
CA ASP A 136 -16.04 11.86 15.12
C ASP A 136 -14.65 12.51 15.14
N GLY A 137 -14.32 13.29 14.10
CA GLY A 137 -13.04 13.98 13.94
C GLY A 137 -12.97 14.87 12.71
N ASP A 138 -11.95 15.71 12.66
CA ASP A 138 -11.70 16.64 11.54
C ASP A 138 -11.08 15.92 10.33
N VAL A 139 -10.24 14.92 10.60
CA VAL A 139 -9.54 14.13 9.58
C VAL A 139 -9.67 12.64 9.90
N LEU A 140 -10.23 11.85 8.99
CA LEU A 140 -10.17 10.39 9.01
C LEU A 140 -9.06 9.89 8.08
N ILE A 141 -8.23 8.98 8.55
CA ILE A 141 -7.16 8.35 7.77
C ILE A 141 -7.41 6.84 7.69
N HIS A 142 -7.36 6.27 6.48
CA HIS A 142 -7.29 4.83 6.24
C HIS A 142 -5.96 4.44 5.59
N ALA A 143 -5.13 3.66 6.27
CA ALA A 143 -3.76 3.35 5.86
C ALA A 143 -3.61 2.10 4.96
N GLY A 144 -4.56 1.87 4.06
CA GLY A 144 -4.55 0.76 3.09
C GLY A 144 -5.37 -0.46 3.52
N ASP A 145 -5.47 -1.42 2.61
CA ASP A 145 -6.26 -2.66 2.73
C ASP A 145 -7.72 -2.38 3.08
N LEU A 146 -8.34 -1.60 2.19
CA LEU A 146 -9.77 -1.23 2.21
C LEU A 146 -10.63 -2.48 1.93
N THR A 147 -10.14 -3.31 1.01
CA THR A 147 -10.83 -4.47 0.47
C THR A 147 -10.00 -5.75 0.62
N ASN A 148 -10.55 -6.89 0.18
CA ASN A 148 -9.78 -8.15 0.14
C ASN A 148 -8.99 -8.33 -1.16
N ASP A 149 -9.39 -7.66 -2.24
CA ASP A 149 -8.90 -7.96 -3.58
C ASP A 149 -9.23 -6.87 -4.62
N GLY A 150 -9.66 -5.67 -4.22
CA GLY A 150 -10.00 -4.59 -5.14
C GLY A 150 -11.26 -4.84 -5.99
N GLU A 151 -12.17 -5.73 -5.57
CA GLU A 151 -13.46 -5.95 -6.24
C GLU A 151 -14.27 -4.65 -6.39
N TYR A 152 -14.83 -4.42 -7.59
CA TYR A 152 -15.53 -3.19 -7.95
C TYR A 152 -16.65 -2.85 -6.97
N GLU A 153 -17.52 -3.81 -6.66
CA GLU A 153 -18.66 -3.66 -5.78
C GLU A 153 -18.22 -3.29 -4.36
N ARG A 154 -17.10 -3.85 -3.89
CA ARG A 154 -16.53 -3.56 -2.57
C ARG A 154 -15.91 -2.19 -2.48
N LEU A 155 -15.26 -1.73 -3.55
CA LEU A 155 -14.75 -0.37 -3.65
C LEU A 155 -15.89 0.67 -3.63
N VAL A 156 -16.97 0.40 -4.37
CA VAL A 156 -18.18 1.25 -4.36
C VAL A 156 -18.82 1.26 -2.97
N GLU A 157 -18.95 0.09 -2.34
CA GLU A 157 -19.47 -0.03 -0.97
C GLU A 157 -18.62 0.78 0.03
N PHE A 158 -17.30 0.59 0.01
CA PHE A 158 -16.36 1.34 0.85
C PHE A 158 -16.49 2.85 0.61
N ASN A 159 -16.49 3.30 -0.64
CA ASN A 159 -16.62 4.71 -0.99
C ASN A 159 -17.93 5.31 -0.46
N ASN A 160 -19.05 4.58 -0.58
CA ASN A 160 -20.34 5.03 -0.07
C ASN A 160 -20.34 5.14 1.46
N GLN A 161 -19.76 4.15 2.16
CA GLN A 161 -19.62 4.20 3.62
C GLN A 161 -18.76 5.38 4.07
N MET A 162 -17.66 5.67 3.39
CA MET A 162 -16.83 6.85 3.64
C MET A 162 -17.61 8.16 3.39
N GLY A 163 -18.51 8.19 2.41
CA GLY A 163 -19.39 9.32 2.13
C GLY A 163 -20.37 9.66 3.26
N LEU A 164 -20.81 8.65 4.03
CA LEU A 164 -21.75 8.82 5.15
C LEU A 164 -21.09 9.38 6.42
N LEU A 165 -19.77 9.28 6.55
CA LEU A 165 -19.06 9.75 7.73
C LEU A 165 -18.98 11.30 7.76
N PRO A 166 -19.15 11.94 8.92
CA PRO A 166 -19.24 13.41 9.03
C PRO A 166 -17.91 14.14 8.90
N HIS A 167 -16.79 13.39 8.88
CA HIS A 167 -15.43 13.95 8.80
C HIS A 167 -15.29 14.88 7.59
N PRO A 168 -14.86 16.14 7.78
CA PRO A 168 -14.61 17.07 6.67
C PRO A 168 -13.54 16.56 5.71
N HIS A 169 -12.52 15.88 6.23
CA HIS A 169 -11.43 15.32 5.44
C HIS A 169 -11.29 13.82 5.66
N LYS A 170 -11.14 13.08 4.56
CA LYS A 170 -10.96 11.62 4.55
C LYS A 170 -9.79 11.31 3.65
N LEU A 171 -8.68 10.84 4.22
CA LEU A 171 -7.44 10.53 3.52
C LEU A 171 -7.28 9.02 3.44
N VAL A 172 -7.03 8.51 2.24
CA VAL A 172 -6.92 7.07 1.99
C VAL A 172 -5.69 6.79 1.15
N ILE A 173 -4.94 5.76 1.50
CA ILE A 173 -3.94 5.13 0.62
C ILE A 173 -4.41 3.71 0.27
N GLY A 174 -3.82 3.10 -0.75
CA GLY A 174 -3.97 1.66 -0.99
C GLY A 174 -3.07 0.83 -0.06
N GLY A 175 -3.34 -0.46 0.01
CA GLY A 175 -2.45 -1.48 0.57
C GLY A 175 -2.20 -2.60 -0.43
N ASN A 176 -1.74 -3.75 0.05
CA ASN A 176 -1.43 -4.88 -0.81
C ASN A 176 -2.68 -5.59 -1.36
N HIS A 177 -3.87 -5.37 -0.79
CA HIS A 177 -5.11 -5.99 -1.26
C HIS A 177 -5.90 -5.19 -2.30
N GLU A 178 -5.50 -3.95 -2.60
CA GLU A 178 -6.13 -3.13 -3.64
C GLU A 178 -5.67 -3.52 -5.06
N LEU A 179 -5.96 -4.75 -5.48
CA LEU A 179 -5.56 -5.28 -6.78
C LEU A 179 -6.07 -4.40 -7.92
N GLY A 180 -5.17 -4.02 -8.83
CA GLY A 180 -5.47 -3.13 -9.96
C GLY A 180 -5.33 -1.64 -9.68
N PHE A 181 -5.02 -1.22 -8.44
CA PHE A 181 -4.73 0.19 -8.15
C PHE A 181 -3.35 0.63 -8.65
N ASP A 182 -2.37 -0.27 -8.67
CA ASP A 182 -1.04 0.00 -9.19
C ASP A 182 -1.00 -0.24 -10.70
N VAL A 183 -0.89 0.86 -11.47
CA VAL A 183 -0.82 0.81 -12.94
C VAL A 183 0.45 0.12 -13.46
N PHE A 184 1.46 -0.06 -12.61
CA PHE A 184 2.70 -0.77 -12.94
C PHE A 184 2.69 -2.22 -12.46
N GLU A 185 1.59 -2.68 -11.87
CA GLU A 185 1.48 -4.05 -11.38
C GLU A 185 1.55 -5.05 -12.53
N ASN A 186 2.41 -6.05 -12.39
CA ASN A 186 2.40 -7.20 -13.29
C ASN A 186 1.42 -8.26 -12.78
N LYS A 187 0.21 -8.29 -13.36
CA LYS A 187 -0.86 -9.23 -13.00
C LYS A 187 -0.45 -10.70 -13.14
N THR A 188 0.48 -11.04 -14.05
CA THR A 188 0.92 -12.44 -14.23
C THR A 188 1.78 -12.93 -13.05
N LYS A 189 2.27 -12.02 -12.22
CA LYS A 189 3.06 -12.32 -11.02
C LYS A 189 2.20 -12.57 -9.78
N ARG A 190 0.88 -12.31 -9.85
CA ARG A 190 -0.06 -12.63 -8.78
C ARG A 190 -0.22 -14.13 -8.61
N ARG A 191 -0.72 -14.53 -7.43
CA ARG A 191 -1.22 -15.90 -7.21
C ARG A 191 -2.26 -16.24 -8.28
N PRO A 192 -2.29 -17.46 -8.84
CA PRO A 192 -3.23 -17.83 -9.91
C PRO A 192 -4.69 -17.48 -9.62
N ARG A 193 -5.13 -17.65 -8.36
CA ARG A 193 -6.50 -17.31 -7.92
C ARG A 193 -6.81 -15.80 -7.92
N ASP A 194 -5.80 -14.94 -7.85
CA ASP A 194 -5.95 -13.47 -7.79
C ASP A 194 -5.70 -12.78 -9.13
N GLN A 195 -5.17 -13.50 -10.13
CA GLN A 195 -4.97 -12.98 -11.48
C GLN A 195 -6.23 -12.40 -12.12
N PRO A 196 -7.43 -13.02 -11.99
CA PRO A 196 -8.64 -12.45 -12.57
C PRO A 196 -9.29 -11.35 -11.71
N LEU A 197 -8.78 -11.11 -10.50
CA LEU A 197 -9.40 -10.20 -9.53
C LEU A 197 -8.93 -8.75 -9.69
N GLY A 198 -9.60 -7.85 -8.98
CA GLY A 198 -9.27 -6.44 -8.91
C GLY A 198 -9.93 -5.59 -9.99
N THR A 199 -9.88 -4.28 -9.75
CA THR A 199 -10.43 -3.25 -10.62
C THR A 199 -9.31 -2.36 -11.11
N GLU A 200 -9.11 -2.28 -12.42
CA GLU A 200 -8.10 -1.41 -13.02
C GLU A 200 -8.36 0.05 -12.64
N GLU A 201 -7.35 0.70 -12.07
CA GLU A 201 -7.43 2.06 -11.56
C GLU A 201 -8.60 2.26 -10.58
N GLY A 202 -8.92 1.23 -9.78
CA GLY A 202 -10.07 1.25 -8.87
C GLY A 202 -10.08 2.41 -7.86
N TRP A 203 -8.93 3.04 -7.60
CA TRP A 203 -8.84 4.27 -6.81
C TRP A 203 -9.70 5.41 -7.36
N LYS A 204 -10.01 5.43 -8.67
CA LYS A 204 -10.90 6.40 -9.31
C LYS A 204 -12.35 6.30 -8.82
N LEU A 205 -12.75 5.16 -8.25
CA LEU A 205 -14.08 4.96 -7.66
C LEU A 205 -14.22 5.61 -6.28
N LEU A 206 -13.10 5.99 -5.66
CA LEU A 206 -13.06 6.53 -4.31
C LEU A 206 -13.33 8.06 -4.30
N THR A 207 -14.51 8.46 -4.78
CA THR A 207 -14.87 9.88 -4.97
C THR A 207 -15.18 10.66 -3.68
N ASN A 208 -15.46 9.97 -2.56
CA ASN A 208 -15.79 10.58 -1.27
C ASN A 208 -14.57 10.79 -0.37
N VAL A 209 -13.36 10.51 -0.88
CA VAL A 209 -12.12 10.62 -0.14
C VAL A 209 -11.05 11.33 -0.97
N THR A 210 -10.01 11.81 -0.32
CA THR A 210 -8.75 12.18 -0.97
C THR A 210 -7.85 10.95 -0.98
N TYR A 211 -7.72 10.32 -2.14
CA TYR A 211 -6.77 9.23 -2.34
C TYR A 211 -5.35 9.79 -2.50
N LEU A 212 -4.38 9.24 -1.77
CA LEU A 212 -2.98 9.67 -1.78
C LEU A 212 -2.11 8.54 -2.35
N LEU A 213 -1.36 8.85 -3.41
CA LEU A 213 -0.36 7.96 -4.01
C LEU A 213 0.93 8.75 -4.23
N ASP A 214 1.88 8.62 -3.30
CA ASP A 214 3.13 9.39 -3.28
C ASP A 214 2.91 10.91 -3.37
N GLN A 215 1.87 11.39 -2.69
CA GLN A 215 1.45 12.79 -2.73
C GLN A 215 1.12 13.33 -1.34
N SER A 216 1.16 14.65 -1.23
CA SER A 216 0.80 15.38 -0.02
C SER A 216 -0.47 16.18 -0.17
N VAL A 217 -1.18 16.34 0.94
CA VAL A 217 -2.25 17.32 1.12
C VAL A 217 -1.97 18.16 2.37
N LYS A 218 -2.37 19.42 2.35
CA LYS A 218 -2.30 20.32 3.51
C LYS A 218 -3.71 20.62 4.02
N ILE A 219 -3.90 20.44 5.33
CA ILE A 219 -5.17 20.71 6.03
C ILE A 219 -4.81 21.54 7.25
N ASP A 220 -5.35 22.76 7.35
CA ASP A 220 -4.99 23.75 8.39
C ASP A 220 -3.46 23.89 8.58
N GLY A 221 -2.73 23.87 7.46
CA GLY A 221 -1.27 23.97 7.41
C GLY A 221 -0.50 22.70 7.77
N VAL A 222 -1.14 21.66 8.31
CA VAL A 222 -0.54 20.35 8.60
C VAL A 222 -0.34 19.57 7.31
N LYS A 223 0.87 19.05 7.07
CA LYS A 223 1.20 18.30 5.84
C LYS A 223 1.09 16.78 6.05
N PHE A 224 0.12 16.18 5.37
CA PHE A 224 -0.05 14.73 5.30
C PHE A 224 0.60 14.21 4.01
N TYR A 225 1.31 13.09 4.05
CA TYR A 225 1.86 12.41 2.86
C TYR A 225 1.49 10.93 2.90
N GLY A 226 0.98 10.40 1.79
CA GLY A 226 0.49 9.03 1.69
C GLY A 226 1.24 8.20 0.65
N SER A 227 1.59 6.95 1.00
CA SER A 227 2.28 6.02 0.09
C SER A 227 1.96 4.54 0.38
N PRO A 228 1.53 3.74 -0.60
CA PRO A 228 1.02 2.37 -0.37
C PRO A 228 2.09 1.26 -0.41
N TYR A 229 3.34 1.58 -0.77
CA TYR A 229 4.32 0.55 -1.15
C TYR A 229 4.72 -0.37 0.00
N HIS A 230 5.01 -1.62 -0.36
CA HIS A 230 5.38 -2.69 0.58
C HIS A 230 6.25 -3.77 -0.06
N ALA A 231 6.69 -4.72 0.77
CA ALA A 231 7.69 -5.73 0.42
C ALA A 231 7.10 -7.10 0.03
N LEU A 232 5.78 -7.26 -0.12
CA LEU A 232 5.18 -8.57 -0.43
C LEU A 232 5.10 -8.81 -1.95
N PRO A 233 5.86 -9.77 -2.50
CA PRO A 233 5.82 -10.07 -3.93
C PRO A 233 4.45 -10.61 -4.37
N GLY A 234 4.08 -10.33 -5.62
CA GLY A 234 2.83 -10.84 -6.21
C GLY A 234 1.58 -10.03 -5.86
N PHE A 235 1.74 -8.85 -5.27
CA PHE A 235 0.69 -7.88 -4.96
C PHE A 235 0.98 -6.52 -5.63
N PRO A 236 -0.03 -5.65 -5.82
CA PRO A 236 0.16 -4.27 -6.27
C PRO A 236 1.07 -3.50 -5.30
N PHE A 237 1.75 -2.46 -5.77
CA PHE A 237 2.64 -1.64 -4.94
C PHE A 237 3.82 -2.40 -4.31
N TYR A 238 4.11 -3.60 -4.81
CA TYR A 238 5.30 -4.34 -4.42
C TYR A 238 6.58 -3.63 -4.89
N LYS A 239 7.55 -3.51 -3.97
CA LYS A 239 8.95 -3.21 -4.29
C LYS A 239 9.87 -4.09 -3.47
N ASN A 240 10.98 -4.51 -4.08
CA ASN A 240 11.98 -5.29 -3.37
C ASN A 240 12.66 -4.47 -2.25
N ARG A 241 13.07 -5.17 -1.19
CA ARG A 241 13.75 -4.57 -0.03
C ARG A 241 15.17 -4.09 -0.27
N LYS A 242 15.82 -4.49 -1.37
CA LYS A 242 17.22 -4.17 -1.62
C LYS A 242 17.37 -2.72 -2.07
N ASN A 243 16.69 -2.33 -3.15
CA ASN A 243 16.75 -0.99 -3.72
C ASN A 243 15.37 -0.38 -3.98
N GLY A 244 14.37 -1.20 -4.32
CA GLY A 244 13.07 -0.69 -4.76
C GLY A 244 12.38 0.17 -3.68
N LEU A 245 12.34 -0.31 -2.44
CA LEU A 245 11.75 0.47 -1.34
C LEU A 245 12.57 1.72 -0.98
N ARG A 246 13.89 1.69 -1.14
CA ARG A 246 14.73 2.87 -0.92
C ARG A 246 14.33 4.02 -1.85
N GLU A 247 14.16 3.73 -3.14
CA GLU A 247 13.75 4.72 -4.15
C GLU A 247 12.36 5.29 -3.87
N VAL A 248 11.44 4.48 -3.33
CA VAL A 248 10.13 4.96 -2.88
C VAL A 248 10.30 5.97 -1.75
N TRP A 249 11.01 5.60 -0.68
CA TRP A 249 11.08 6.43 0.51
C TRP A 249 11.97 7.67 0.33
N GLU A 250 12.79 7.72 -0.71
CA GLU A 250 13.48 8.94 -1.15
C GLU A 250 12.54 10.04 -1.64
N ARG A 251 11.31 9.69 -2.08
CA ARG A 251 10.29 10.68 -2.51
C ARG A 251 9.56 11.35 -1.35
N VAL A 252 9.66 10.81 -0.12
CA VAL A 252 9.00 11.38 1.05
C VAL A 252 9.55 12.80 1.31
N PRO A 253 8.68 13.84 1.37
CA PRO A 253 9.10 15.20 1.66
C PRO A 253 9.67 15.33 3.08
N SER A 254 10.74 16.11 3.24
CA SER A 254 11.40 16.30 4.53
C SER A 254 10.62 17.12 5.56
N ASP A 255 9.59 17.84 5.12
CA ASP A 255 8.70 18.71 5.91
C ASP A 255 7.35 18.05 6.23
N VAL A 256 7.24 16.72 6.09
CA VAL A 256 6.02 15.97 6.39
C VAL A 256 5.70 15.98 7.88
N ASP A 257 4.44 16.26 8.24
CA ASP A 257 3.97 16.24 9.63
C ASP A 257 3.36 14.89 10.01
N VAL A 258 2.57 14.34 9.11
CA VAL A 258 1.90 13.04 9.26
C VAL A 258 2.23 12.19 8.05
N LEU A 259 3.01 11.14 8.28
CA LEU A 259 3.34 10.14 7.27
C LEU A 259 2.32 9.01 7.34
N ILE A 260 1.73 8.64 6.20
CA ILE A 260 0.77 7.56 6.08
C ILE A 260 1.36 6.55 5.10
N THR A 261 1.68 5.35 5.57
CA THR A 261 2.17 4.27 4.71
C THR A 261 1.40 3.00 4.98
N HIS A 262 1.34 2.08 4.03
CA HIS A 262 0.78 0.76 4.34
C HIS A 262 1.79 -0.06 5.16
N SER A 263 3.06 -0.06 4.71
CA SER A 263 4.16 -0.74 5.41
C SER A 263 4.55 -0.07 6.74
N PRO A 264 4.89 -0.84 7.78
CA PRO A 264 5.55 -0.32 8.97
C PRO A 264 7.04 0.00 8.72
N PRO A 265 7.65 0.92 9.50
CA PRO A 265 9.11 1.05 9.57
C PRO A 265 9.71 -0.07 10.43
N LEU A 266 10.95 -0.46 10.13
CA LEU A 266 11.63 -1.55 10.85
C LEU A 266 11.66 -1.31 12.37
N GLY A 267 11.24 -2.32 13.13
CA GLY A 267 11.30 -2.37 14.59
C GLY A 267 10.10 -1.78 15.30
N TYR A 268 9.28 -0.93 14.66
CA TYR A 268 8.14 -0.28 15.31
C TYR A 268 6.83 -0.93 14.87
N LEU A 269 6.27 -1.78 15.74
CA LEU A 269 4.96 -2.44 15.52
C LEU A 269 4.90 -3.22 14.19
N ASP A 270 5.98 -3.93 13.88
CA ASP A 270 6.23 -4.57 12.59
C ASP A 270 6.48 -6.07 12.69
N LEU A 271 6.21 -6.67 13.87
CA LEU A 271 6.47 -8.07 14.13
C LEU A 271 5.28 -8.91 13.67
N PHE A 272 5.49 -9.69 12.61
CA PHE A 272 4.57 -10.71 12.15
C PHE A 272 5.10 -12.08 12.60
N ARG A 273 4.44 -12.72 13.58
CA ARG A 273 4.94 -13.93 14.25
C ARG A 273 6.32 -13.66 14.85
N ASN A 274 7.39 -14.16 14.24
CA ASN A 274 8.78 -13.94 14.65
C ASN A 274 9.56 -13.03 13.69
N ASP A 275 8.92 -12.51 12.64
CA ASP A 275 9.59 -11.83 11.55
C ASP A 275 9.26 -10.35 11.50
N ARG A 276 10.29 -9.53 11.29
CA ARG A 276 10.19 -8.08 11.12
C ARG A 276 9.86 -7.76 9.68
N TRP A 277 8.59 -7.42 9.46
CA TRP A 277 8.07 -7.03 8.16
C TRP A 277 8.25 -5.53 7.89
N GLY A 278 8.76 -4.76 8.85
CA GLY A 278 9.05 -3.34 8.67
C GLY A 278 10.22 -3.10 7.73
N CYS A 279 10.31 -1.88 7.19
CA CYS A 279 11.35 -1.49 6.24
C CYS A 279 12.40 -0.57 6.88
N ARG A 280 13.69 -0.93 6.77
CA ARG A 280 14.82 -0.13 7.26
C ARG A 280 14.92 1.23 6.60
N TYR A 281 14.69 1.31 5.28
CA TYR A 281 14.79 2.56 4.55
C TYR A 281 13.67 3.51 4.95
N LEU A 282 12.48 2.97 5.28
CA LEU A 282 11.39 3.77 5.84
C LEU A 282 11.76 4.28 7.24
N LEU A 283 12.33 3.42 8.09
CA LEU A 283 12.84 3.83 9.41
C LEU A 283 13.86 4.98 9.29
N GLU A 284 14.85 4.84 8.41
CA GLU A 284 15.86 5.88 8.16
C GLU A 284 15.24 7.23 7.78
N LYS A 285 14.20 7.23 6.94
CA LYS A 285 13.50 8.46 6.55
C LYS A 285 12.72 9.06 7.71
N VAL A 286 12.02 8.23 8.48
CA VAL A 286 11.26 8.70 9.65
C VAL A 286 12.19 9.27 10.71
N GLU A 287 13.32 8.63 10.99
CA GLU A 287 14.30 9.15 11.95
C GLU A 287 14.94 10.46 11.48
N LYS A 288 15.17 10.60 10.16
CA LYS A 288 15.73 11.81 9.55
C LYS A 288 14.74 12.98 9.55
N TYR A 289 13.49 12.74 9.16
CA TYR A 289 12.49 13.80 8.94
C TYR A 289 11.61 14.06 10.15
N GLN A 290 11.51 13.10 11.08
CA GLN A 290 10.82 13.22 12.36
C GLN A 290 9.37 13.73 12.21
N PRO A 291 8.52 13.10 11.37
CA PRO A 291 7.09 13.42 11.37
C PRO A 291 6.53 13.27 12.78
N LYS A 292 5.53 14.07 13.14
CA LYS A 292 4.88 13.96 14.45
C LYS A 292 4.17 12.63 14.60
N PHE A 293 3.54 12.17 13.51
CA PHE A 293 2.86 10.89 13.46
C PHE A 293 3.27 10.10 12.21
N HIS A 294 3.47 8.80 12.39
CA HIS A 294 3.60 7.84 11.31
C HIS A 294 2.53 6.76 11.50
N ILE A 295 1.61 6.66 10.55
CA ILE A 295 0.40 5.85 10.61
C ILE A 295 0.47 4.81 9.52
N TYR A 296 0.22 3.56 9.89
CA TYR A 296 0.32 2.40 9.00
C TYR A 296 -0.54 1.24 9.50
N GLY A 297 -0.47 0.12 8.78
CA GLY A 297 -1.25 -1.08 9.05
C GLY A 297 -0.45 -2.33 8.74
N HIS A 298 -1.02 -3.22 7.92
CA HIS A 298 -0.39 -4.38 7.30
C HIS A 298 -0.08 -5.55 8.24
N VAL A 299 0.48 -5.27 9.42
CA VAL A 299 0.87 -6.29 10.40
C VAL A 299 -0.16 -6.34 11.52
N HIS A 300 -1.26 -7.05 11.30
CA HIS A 300 -2.45 -7.06 12.17
C HIS A 300 -2.14 -7.33 13.65
N GLN A 301 -1.33 -8.36 13.92
CA GLN A 301 -0.97 -8.75 15.29
C GLN A 301 -0.12 -7.71 16.05
N SER A 302 0.39 -6.70 15.35
CA SER A 302 1.16 -5.60 15.92
C SER A 302 0.35 -4.31 16.05
N TYR A 303 -0.99 -4.35 16.00
CA TYR A 303 -1.83 -3.19 16.34
C TYR A 303 -1.35 -2.55 17.65
N GLY A 304 -1.17 -1.24 17.64
CA GLY A 304 -0.69 -0.52 18.82
C GLY A 304 -0.08 0.85 18.53
N ALA A 305 0.50 1.43 19.57
CA ALA A 305 1.12 2.74 19.53
C ALA A 305 2.48 2.75 20.25
N MET A 306 3.48 3.35 19.62
CA MET A 306 4.83 3.52 20.16
C MET A 306 5.37 4.93 19.87
N THR A 307 6.42 5.36 20.57
CA THR A 307 7.18 6.56 20.22
C THR A 307 8.67 6.39 20.43
N ASN A 308 9.45 7.10 19.64
CA ASN A 308 10.89 7.30 19.85
C ASN A 308 11.20 8.65 20.54
N GLY A 309 10.17 9.34 21.07
CA GLY A 309 10.27 10.67 21.69
C GLY A 309 10.18 11.84 20.69
N LYS A 310 10.20 11.58 19.38
CA LYS A 310 10.02 12.59 18.32
C LYS A 310 8.79 12.29 17.46
N THR A 311 8.69 11.05 17.01
CA THR A 311 7.59 10.52 16.20
C THR A 311 6.75 9.57 17.02
N THR A 312 5.43 9.65 16.85
CA THR A 312 4.48 8.65 17.34
C THR A 312 4.12 7.71 16.20
N PHE A 313 4.30 6.43 16.42
CA PHE A 313 4.10 5.34 15.47
C PHE A 313 2.80 4.62 15.80
N LEU A 314 1.89 4.52 14.83
CA LEU A 314 0.56 3.92 14.98
C LEU A 314 0.37 2.82 13.94
N ASN A 315 0.35 1.57 14.39
CA ASN A 315 -0.16 0.47 13.60
C ASN A 315 -1.67 0.37 13.85
N ALA A 316 -2.45 0.91 12.92
CA ALA A 316 -3.88 1.14 13.00
C ALA A 316 -4.73 0.01 12.38
N ALA A 317 -4.14 -1.18 12.15
CA ALA A 317 -4.85 -2.34 11.65
C ALA A 317 -6.08 -2.65 12.52
N GLN A 318 -7.27 -2.71 11.91
CA GLN A 318 -8.52 -2.99 12.63
C GLN A 318 -8.82 -4.48 12.71
N CYS A 319 -8.32 -5.25 11.74
CA CYS A 319 -8.49 -6.70 11.71
C CYS A 319 -7.48 -7.41 12.63
N ASP A 320 -7.95 -8.50 13.24
CA ASP A 320 -7.10 -9.51 13.86
C ASP A 320 -6.38 -10.38 12.79
N PRO A 321 -5.51 -11.32 13.19
CA PRO A 321 -4.85 -12.24 12.25
C PRO A 321 -5.80 -13.19 11.50
N LYS A 322 -7.10 -13.24 11.84
CA LYS A 322 -8.13 -14.01 11.15
C LYS A 322 -9.02 -13.13 10.27
N ASN A 323 -8.61 -11.88 10.02
CA ASN A 323 -9.33 -10.86 9.28
C ASN A 323 -10.73 -10.58 9.87
N LYS A 324 -10.81 -10.42 11.19
CA LYS A 324 -12.02 -9.97 11.88
C LYS A 324 -11.75 -8.63 12.56
N ILE A 325 -12.66 -7.67 12.34
CA ILE A 325 -12.62 -6.40 13.06
C ILE A 325 -12.64 -6.67 14.57
N GLN A 326 -11.60 -6.21 15.24
CA GLN A 326 -11.39 -6.42 16.68
C GLN A 326 -10.83 -5.18 17.34
N ASP A 327 -9.88 -4.53 16.67
CA ASP A 327 -9.19 -3.37 17.23
C ASP A 327 -9.99 -2.09 17.00
N ARG A 328 -9.63 -1.06 17.76
CA ARG A 328 -10.33 0.22 17.75
C ARG A 328 -9.60 1.20 16.84
N PRO A 329 -10.29 2.21 16.30
CA PRO A 329 -9.60 3.34 15.68
C PRO A 329 -8.70 4.04 16.69
N PHE A 330 -7.66 4.73 16.24
CA PHE A 330 -6.91 5.66 17.07
C PHE A 330 -7.46 7.07 16.95
N VAL A 331 -7.46 7.81 18.06
CA VAL A 331 -7.81 9.23 18.10
C VAL A 331 -6.65 10.04 18.67
N PHE A 332 -6.23 11.08 17.96
CA PHE A 332 -5.18 11.98 18.42
C PHE A 332 -5.40 13.42 17.94
N TRP A 333 -4.61 14.33 18.49
CA TRP A 333 -4.70 15.76 18.20
C TRP A 333 -3.38 16.25 17.63
N ILE A 334 -3.42 16.97 16.52
CA ILE A 334 -2.25 17.62 15.93
C ILE A 334 -2.48 19.12 15.84
N GLU A 335 -1.50 19.91 16.27
CA GLU A 335 -1.63 21.36 16.27
C GLU A 335 -1.68 21.89 14.84
N LYS A 336 -2.64 22.77 14.58
CA LYS A 336 -2.78 23.48 13.30
C LYS A 336 -1.56 24.37 13.08
N LYS A 337 -1.16 24.53 11.82
CA LYS A 337 -0.05 25.41 11.40
C LYS A 337 -0.54 26.67 10.70
N THR A 338 -1.79 27.07 10.93
CA THR A 338 -2.35 28.32 10.41
C THR A 338 -1.75 29.51 11.16
N GLY A 339 -0.64 30.04 10.61
CA GLY A 339 -0.02 31.33 10.90
C GLY A 339 -0.19 31.95 12.30
N THR A 340 0.77 31.71 13.20
CA THR A 340 1.44 32.88 13.79
C THR A 340 2.32 33.45 12.69
N ASN A 341 1.94 34.60 12.12
CA ASN A 341 2.85 35.34 11.25
C ASN A 341 4.19 35.53 11.99
N PRO A 342 5.34 35.36 11.33
CA PRO A 342 6.59 35.96 11.81
C PRO A 342 6.47 37.49 11.86
#